data_AF-A0A1D9G287-F1
#
_entry.id   AF-A0A1D9G287-F1
#
_cell.length_a   1.000
_cell.length_b   1.000
_cell.length_c   1.000
_cell.angle_alpha   90.00
_cell.angle_beta   90.00
_cell.angle_gamma   90.00
#
_symmetry.space_group_name_H-M   'P 1'
#
loop_
_entity.id
_entity.type
_entity.pdbx_description
1 polymer ?
#
loop_
_entity_poly.entity_id
_entity_poly.type
_entity_poly.pdbx_seq_one_letter_code
_entity_poly.pdbx_strand_id
1 'polypeptide(L)'
;MLRVPVISPDGKPLMPTKASRARRWLNQGLAIVYQNDLNVFAVQLVNQPSGDQTQDIAIGIDPGKMFSGMAVQSNNVTLWTGHLVLPYKKIRDRMDTRRMMRRTRRSRRINRKVPFSQRSHRQKRFSNRTGKKVPPSIRANRQLENRVVKELCLLYPVKVIVYEVVKAIGNKGFSPVMVGQYWAISQLEKIAPVTQRQGWETSLKREALGLVKDKTDKSRQTVNTHAVDGIALAATHFFRRKNYYHSNGKLSIPENCNVTDAVFSVIRRAPISRRQLHLLQFSKGGKRRKYGGTTTSHGFRKGDYVEAVKAKKTYRGWVSGETVKQVSVSDINWKRIGQFTARKVRLLKRASGLIVNH
;
A
#
# COMPACT_ATOMS: atom_id res chain seq x y z
N MET A 1 16.66 -19.07 0.17
CA MET A 1 16.71 -18.94 1.65
C MET A 1 16.33 -17.51 2.03
N LEU A 2 15.35 -17.34 2.93
CA LEU A 2 14.84 -16.02 3.34
C LEU A 2 15.92 -15.17 4.03
N ARG A 3 15.92 -13.87 3.72
CA ARG A 3 16.77 -12.87 4.37
C ARG A 3 15.98 -12.05 5.37
N VAL A 4 16.63 -11.72 6.48
CA VAL A 4 16.06 -10.95 7.59
C VAL A 4 16.66 -9.54 7.55
N PRO A 5 15.84 -8.48 7.47
CA PRO A 5 16.31 -7.10 7.57
C PRO A 5 17.01 -6.86 8.91
N VAL A 6 18.10 -6.09 8.88
CA VAL A 6 18.91 -5.77 10.05
C VAL A 6 18.98 -4.26 10.21
N ILE A 7 18.73 -3.76 11.41
CA ILE A 7 18.72 -2.34 11.72
C ILE A 7 19.84 -2.09 12.74
N SER A 8 20.60 -1.01 12.55
CA SER A 8 21.64 -0.61 13.51
C SER A 8 21.02 -0.09 14.82
N PRO A 9 21.80 0.03 15.90
CA PRO A 9 21.32 0.69 17.13
C PRO A 9 20.80 2.11 16.84
N ASP A 10 21.43 2.83 15.90
CA ASP A 10 21.05 4.19 15.48
C ASP A 10 19.82 4.25 14.55
N GLY A 11 19.18 3.12 14.26
CA GLY A 11 18.01 3.06 13.39
C GLY A 11 18.32 3.09 11.88
N LYS A 12 19.58 2.93 11.48
CA LYS A 12 19.96 2.86 10.06
C LYS A 12 19.73 1.43 9.53
N PRO A 13 19.13 1.24 8.35
CA PRO A 13 19.01 -0.07 7.74
C PRO A 13 20.38 -0.58 7.27
N LEU A 14 20.73 -1.80 7.64
CA LEU A 14 21.95 -2.51 7.27
C LEU A 14 21.64 -3.64 6.28
N MET A 15 22.68 -4.31 5.77
CA MET A 15 22.47 -5.44 4.87
C MET A 15 21.68 -6.58 5.53
N PRO A 16 20.63 -7.11 4.85
CA PRO A 16 19.87 -8.25 5.33
C PRO A 16 20.74 -9.49 5.54
N THR A 17 20.49 -10.21 6.63
CA THR A 17 21.26 -11.40 7.01
C THR A 17 20.49 -12.70 6.77
N LYS A 18 21.15 -13.86 6.93
CA LYS A 18 20.48 -15.17 6.91
C LYS A 18 19.61 -15.33 8.16
N ALA A 19 18.43 -15.96 8.02
CA ALA A 19 17.56 -16.23 9.17
C ALA A 19 18.23 -17.05 10.29
N SER A 20 19.16 -17.96 9.97
CA SER A 20 19.94 -18.70 10.96
C SER A 20 20.83 -17.78 11.81
N ARG A 21 21.47 -16.78 11.19
CA ARG A 21 22.31 -15.80 11.89
C ARG A 21 21.48 -14.88 12.77
N ALA A 22 20.34 -14.39 12.28
CA ALA A 22 19.42 -13.57 13.07
C ALA A 22 18.91 -14.31 14.32
N ARG A 23 18.53 -15.60 14.19
CA ARG A 23 18.13 -16.44 15.34
C ARG A 23 19.23 -16.57 16.38
N ARG A 24 20.47 -16.82 15.95
CA ARG A 24 21.62 -16.91 16.86
C ARG A 24 21.84 -15.60 17.62
N TRP A 25 21.74 -14.46 16.95
CA TRP A 25 21.84 -13.15 17.62
C TRP A 25 20.75 -12.92 18.66
N LEU A 26 19.51 -13.30 18.37
CA LEU A 26 18.41 -13.20 19.33
C LEU A 26 18.65 -14.09 20.55
N ASN A 27 19.06 -15.34 20.34
CA ASN A 27 19.34 -16.29 21.44
C ASN A 27 20.52 -15.83 22.32
N GLN A 28 21.50 -15.14 21.74
CA GLN A 28 22.66 -14.59 22.43
C GLN A 28 22.43 -13.19 23.01
N GLY A 29 21.24 -12.59 22.83
CA GLY A 29 20.96 -11.23 23.29
C GLY A 29 21.69 -10.12 22.52
N LEU A 30 22.28 -10.42 21.36
CA LEU A 30 23.01 -9.46 20.52
C LEU A 30 22.08 -8.62 19.63
N ALA A 31 20.83 -9.04 19.50
CA ALA A 31 19.79 -8.33 18.74
C ALA A 31 18.44 -8.45 19.44
N ILE A 32 17.53 -7.53 19.11
CA ILE A 32 16.14 -7.54 19.53
C ILE A 32 15.20 -7.55 18.31
N VAL A 33 13.96 -7.98 18.49
CA VAL A 33 12.96 -7.95 17.40
C VAL A 33 12.57 -6.51 17.10
N TYR A 34 12.76 -6.09 15.85
CA TYR A 34 12.42 -4.74 15.38
C TYR A 34 10.97 -4.67 14.90
N GLN A 35 10.15 -3.92 15.63
CA GLN A 35 8.75 -3.71 15.28
C GLN A 35 8.63 -2.70 14.13
N ASN A 36 7.88 -3.06 13.08
CA ASN A 36 7.66 -2.22 11.91
C ASN A 36 6.23 -2.34 11.40
N ASP A 37 5.78 -1.39 10.57
CA ASP A 37 4.38 -1.35 10.13
C ASP A 37 4.03 -2.38 9.05
N LEU A 38 5.03 -2.96 8.39
CA LEU A 38 4.86 -4.01 7.39
C LEU A 38 4.79 -5.41 8.00
N ASN A 39 4.93 -5.56 9.33
CA ASN A 39 4.96 -6.85 10.04
C ASN A 39 6.06 -7.82 9.54
N VAL A 40 7.06 -7.31 8.81
CA VAL A 40 8.19 -8.12 8.36
C VAL A 40 9.05 -8.48 9.57
N PHE A 41 9.43 -9.74 9.72
CA PHE A 41 10.36 -10.13 10.78
C PHE A 41 11.73 -9.49 10.51
N ALA A 42 12.13 -8.57 11.37
CA ALA A 42 13.38 -7.82 11.31
C ALA A 42 14.03 -7.77 12.69
N VAL A 43 15.34 -7.55 12.72
CA VAL A 43 16.11 -7.48 13.97
C VAL A 43 16.89 -6.17 14.05
N GLN A 44 16.96 -5.60 15.25
CA GLN A 44 17.82 -4.46 15.56
C GLN A 44 18.99 -4.94 16.40
N LEU A 45 20.21 -4.59 16.00
CA LEU A 45 21.42 -4.91 16.76
C LEU A 45 21.44 -4.09 18.06
N VAL A 46 21.95 -4.69 19.14
CA VAL A 46 22.14 -4.00 20.41
C VAL A 46 23.43 -3.17 20.38
N ASN A 47 24.49 -3.75 19.82
CA ASN A 47 25.80 -3.11 19.72
C ASN A 47 26.06 -2.61 18.29
N GLN A 48 26.98 -1.66 18.17
CA GLN A 48 27.40 -1.16 16.86
C GLN A 48 27.99 -2.29 16.02
N PRO A 49 27.64 -2.37 14.72
CA PRO A 49 28.15 -3.40 13.86
C PRO A 49 29.65 -3.17 13.59
N SER A 50 30.37 -4.25 13.28
CA SER A 50 31.78 -4.16 12.85
C SER A 50 31.96 -3.48 11.49
N GLY A 51 30.87 -3.25 10.74
CA GLY A 51 30.88 -2.58 9.45
C GLY A 51 29.47 -2.32 8.94
N ASP A 52 29.34 -1.33 8.07
CA ASP A 52 28.08 -0.81 7.53
C ASP A 52 27.99 -0.89 6.01
N GLN A 53 28.96 -1.55 5.36
CA GLN A 53 29.01 -1.68 3.91
C GLN A 53 27.77 -2.42 3.37
N THR A 54 27.12 -1.80 2.38
CA THR A 54 25.91 -2.33 1.75
C THR A 54 26.08 -2.62 0.28
N GLN A 55 25.39 -3.64 -0.21
CA GLN A 55 25.20 -3.86 -1.64
C GLN A 55 23.98 -3.08 -2.12
N ASP A 56 23.93 -2.79 -3.42
CA ASP A 56 22.79 -2.11 -4.02
C ASP A 56 21.51 -2.93 -3.87
N ILE A 57 20.45 -2.25 -3.41
CA ILE A 57 19.10 -2.79 -3.30
C ILE A 57 18.14 -1.85 -4.03
N ALA A 58 17.30 -2.43 -4.88
CA ALA A 58 16.31 -1.73 -5.68
C ALA A 58 14.89 -2.10 -5.24
N ILE A 59 13.99 -1.12 -5.24
CA ILE A 59 12.53 -1.37 -5.14
C ILE A 59 11.93 -1.29 -6.53
N GLY A 60 11.21 -2.31 -6.98
CA GLY A 60 10.40 -2.27 -8.19
C GLY A 60 8.93 -2.01 -7.86
N ILE A 61 8.30 -1.09 -8.58
CA ILE A 61 6.90 -0.70 -8.38
C ILE A 61 6.17 -0.82 -9.72
N ASP A 62 5.23 -1.76 -9.80
CA ASP A 62 4.25 -1.88 -10.89
C ASP A 62 2.91 -1.25 -10.43
N PRO A 63 2.63 0.00 -10.82
CA PRO A 63 1.48 0.77 -10.35
C PRO A 63 0.21 0.43 -11.15
N GLY A 64 -0.77 -0.22 -10.52
CA GLY A 64 -2.06 -0.47 -11.16
C GLY A 64 -3.20 0.44 -10.70
N LYS A 65 -4.41 0.10 -11.15
CA LYS A 65 -5.67 0.80 -10.81
C LYS A 65 -6.32 0.23 -9.54
N MET A 66 -6.40 -1.09 -9.45
CA MET A 66 -7.01 -1.83 -8.34
C MET A 66 -5.98 -2.46 -7.42
N PHE A 67 -4.84 -2.87 -7.98
CA PHE A 67 -3.75 -3.53 -7.29
C PHE A 67 -2.43 -2.93 -7.78
N SER A 68 -1.41 -2.93 -6.93
CA SER A 68 -0.04 -2.62 -7.34
C SER A 68 0.91 -3.71 -6.87
N GLY A 69 1.85 -4.06 -7.73
CA GLY A 69 2.94 -4.96 -7.45
C GLY A 69 4.14 -4.22 -6.90
N MET A 70 4.77 -4.76 -5.87
CA MET A 70 6.03 -4.23 -5.35
C MET A 70 6.99 -5.35 -5.00
N ALA A 71 8.29 -5.12 -5.21
CA ALA A 71 9.33 -6.03 -4.73
C ALA A 71 10.59 -5.28 -4.31
N VAL A 72 11.35 -5.87 -3.40
CA VAL A 72 12.69 -5.44 -3.03
C VAL A 72 13.68 -6.49 -3.52
N GLN A 73 14.62 -6.09 -4.37
CA GLN A 73 15.56 -6.96 -5.03
C GLN A 73 17.00 -6.49 -4.79
N SER A 74 17.88 -7.44 -4.52
CA SER A 74 19.34 -7.27 -4.62
C SER A 74 19.85 -8.01 -5.85
N ASN A 75 21.14 -7.89 -6.16
CA ASN A 75 21.75 -8.64 -7.25
C ASN A 75 21.49 -10.15 -7.18
N ASN A 76 21.44 -10.75 -5.98
CA ASN A 76 21.42 -12.21 -5.85
C ASN A 76 20.19 -12.76 -5.11
N VAL A 77 19.33 -11.91 -4.59
CA VAL A 77 18.24 -12.33 -3.68
C VAL A 77 17.05 -11.39 -3.80
N THR A 78 15.85 -11.97 -3.90
CA THR A 78 14.60 -11.27 -3.67
C THR A 78 14.34 -11.17 -2.17
N LEU A 79 14.29 -9.95 -1.64
CA LEU A 79 14.25 -9.69 -0.21
C LEU A 79 12.82 -9.59 0.33
N TRP A 80 11.90 -9.06 -0.49
CA TRP A 80 10.51 -8.85 -0.10
C TRP A 80 9.63 -8.70 -1.33
N THR A 81 8.37 -9.14 -1.22
CA THR A 81 7.35 -8.97 -2.26
C THR A 81 6.02 -8.52 -1.66
N GLY A 82 5.29 -7.70 -2.42
CA GLY A 82 4.07 -7.06 -1.96
C GLY A 82 2.99 -7.01 -3.02
N HIS A 83 1.77 -7.32 -2.58
CA HIS A 83 0.55 -7.08 -3.31
C HIS A 83 -0.29 -6.02 -2.58
N LEU A 84 -0.37 -4.82 -3.15
CA LEU A 84 -1.12 -3.72 -2.56
C LEU A 84 -2.55 -3.72 -3.10
N VAL A 85 -3.55 -3.90 -2.24
CA VAL A 85 -4.97 -3.70 -2.57
C VAL A 85 -5.31 -2.21 -2.45
N LEU A 86 -5.49 -1.56 -3.60
CA LEU A 86 -5.62 -0.12 -3.69
C LEU A 86 -7.05 0.34 -3.35
N PRO A 87 -7.21 1.49 -2.66
CA PRO A 87 -8.52 1.98 -2.20
C PRO A 87 -9.37 2.63 -3.32
N TYR A 88 -9.00 2.48 -4.59
CA TYR A 88 -9.57 3.19 -5.73
C TYR A 88 -11.10 3.15 -5.78
N LYS A 89 -11.68 1.95 -5.82
CA LYS A 89 -13.14 1.75 -5.95
C LYS A 89 -13.88 2.44 -4.82
N LYS A 90 -13.48 2.17 -3.57
CA LYS A 90 -14.13 2.75 -2.39
C LYS A 90 -14.04 4.27 -2.34
N ILE A 91 -12.92 4.86 -2.79
CA ILE A 91 -12.76 6.31 -2.82
C ILE A 91 -13.60 6.92 -3.93
N ARG A 92 -13.66 6.29 -5.11
CA ARG A 92 -14.56 6.70 -6.19
C ARG A 92 -16.01 6.73 -5.71
N ASP A 93 -16.49 5.65 -5.11
CA ASP A 93 -17.87 5.55 -4.60
C ASP A 93 -18.16 6.65 -3.56
N ARG A 94 -17.21 6.93 -2.67
CA ARG A 94 -17.31 8.04 -1.69
C ARG A 94 -17.35 9.40 -2.35
N MET A 95 -16.57 9.62 -3.41
CA MET A 95 -16.54 10.88 -4.14
C MET A 95 -17.83 11.10 -4.95
N ASP A 96 -18.38 10.05 -5.55
CA ASP A 96 -19.65 10.08 -6.27
C ASP A 96 -20.82 10.33 -5.31
N THR A 97 -20.84 9.62 -4.17
CA THR A 97 -21.80 9.86 -3.09
C THR A 97 -21.74 11.32 -2.61
N ARG A 98 -20.53 11.85 -2.37
CA ARG A 98 -20.34 13.25 -1.95
C ARG A 98 -20.80 14.24 -3.02
N ARG A 99 -20.57 13.94 -4.30
CA ARG A 99 -21.03 14.77 -5.43
C ARG A 99 -22.56 14.81 -5.48
N MET A 100 -23.20 13.64 -5.43
CA MET A 100 -24.66 13.50 -5.38
C MET A 100 -25.24 14.27 -4.19
N MET A 101 -24.72 14.08 -2.97
CA MET A 101 -25.15 14.81 -1.77
C MET A 101 -25.10 16.34 -1.93
N ARG A 102 -24.05 16.85 -2.58
CA ARG A 102 -23.91 18.29 -2.83
C ARG A 102 -24.94 18.76 -3.87
N ARG A 103 -25.17 17.99 -4.93
CA ARG A 103 -26.17 18.28 -5.96
C ARG A 103 -27.57 18.34 -5.35
N THR A 104 -27.97 17.33 -4.57
CA THR A 104 -29.30 17.27 -3.95
C THR A 104 -29.52 18.39 -2.93
N ARG A 105 -28.51 18.75 -2.14
CA ARG A 105 -28.63 19.90 -1.22
C ARG A 105 -28.82 21.22 -1.97
N ARG A 106 -28.09 21.42 -3.07
CA ARG A 106 -28.28 22.62 -3.91
C ARG A 106 -29.65 22.62 -4.57
N SER A 107 -30.09 21.48 -5.10
CA SER A 107 -31.37 21.39 -5.83
C SER A 107 -32.58 21.72 -4.96
N ARG A 108 -32.54 21.44 -3.65
CA ARG A 108 -33.57 21.82 -2.67
C ARG A 108 -33.59 23.32 -2.34
N ARG A 109 -32.47 24.02 -2.52
CA ARG A 109 -32.36 25.47 -2.30
C ARG A 109 -32.69 26.29 -3.54
N ILE A 110 -32.75 25.64 -4.71
CA ILE A 110 -33.08 26.30 -5.96
C ILE A 110 -34.59 26.38 -6.06
N ASN A 111 -35.15 27.58 -5.89
CA ASN A 111 -36.50 27.87 -6.32
C ASN A 111 -36.53 27.84 -7.85
N ARG A 112 -37.16 26.83 -8.45
CA ARG A 112 -37.24 26.69 -9.91
C ARG A 112 -38.34 27.55 -10.55
N LYS A 113 -39.25 28.11 -9.74
CA LYS A 113 -40.35 28.97 -10.20
C LYS A 113 -39.86 30.35 -10.64
N VAL A 114 -38.71 30.82 -10.14
CA VAL A 114 -38.13 32.13 -10.55
C VAL A 114 -37.19 31.99 -11.75
N PRO A 115 -37.08 33.03 -12.61
CA PRO A 115 -36.13 33.09 -13.73
C PRO A 115 -34.69 32.80 -13.30
N PHE A 116 -33.89 32.20 -14.18
CA PHE A 116 -32.52 31.75 -13.85
C PHE A 116 -31.64 32.85 -13.26
N SER A 117 -31.74 34.08 -13.79
CA SER A 117 -31.04 35.28 -13.31
C SER A 117 -31.35 35.62 -11.85
N GLN A 118 -32.57 35.33 -11.39
CA GLN A 118 -33.05 35.61 -10.03
C GLN A 118 -32.94 34.40 -9.09
N ARG A 119 -32.51 33.23 -9.58
CA ARG A 119 -32.30 32.05 -8.74
C ARG A 119 -31.09 32.26 -7.83
N SER A 120 -31.22 31.89 -6.56
CA SER A 120 -30.10 31.73 -5.61
C SER A 120 -29.20 30.54 -6.02
N HIS A 121 -28.50 30.70 -7.15
CA HIS A 121 -27.57 29.74 -7.71
C HIS A 121 -26.22 30.44 -7.88
N ARG A 122 -25.16 29.83 -7.35
CA ARG A 122 -23.80 30.37 -7.51
C ARG A 122 -23.32 30.06 -8.92
N GLN A 123 -23.03 31.08 -9.73
CA GLN A 123 -22.43 30.91 -11.05
C GLN A 123 -21.11 30.12 -10.98
N LYS A 124 -20.77 29.45 -12.09
CA LYS A 124 -19.51 28.69 -12.24
C LYS A 124 -18.33 29.66 -12.17
N ARG A 125 -17.51 29.59 -11.10
CA ARG A 125 -16.28 30.38 -10.98
C ARG A 125 -15.09 29.56 -11.46
N PHE A 126 -14.81 29.59 -12.76
CA PHE A 126 -13.67 28.86 -13.33
C PHE A 126 -12.33 29.44 -12.90
N SER A 127 -12.25 30.77 -12.71
CA SER A 127 -11.09 31.48 -12.17
C SER A 127 -10.65 30.98 -10.78
N ASN A 128 -11.58 30.43 -9.99
CA ASN A 128 -11.27 29.87 -8.67
C ASN A 128 -10.61 28.47 -8.73
N ARG A 129 -10.43 27.89 -9.92
CA ARG A 129 -9.75 26.60 -10.10
C ARG A 129 -8.24 26.83 -10.14
N THR A 130 -7.63 26.93 -8.97
CA THR A 130 -6.16 27.03 -8.85
C THR A 130 -5.51 25.65 -8.67
N GLY A 131 -4.39 25.44 -9.36
CA GLY A 131 -3.44 24.34 -9.15
C GLY A 131 -3.62 23.07 -10.01
N LYS A 132 -2.51 22.35 -10.25
CA LYS A 132 -2.45 21.02 -10.88
C LYS A 132 -2.85 19.96 -9.84
N LYS A 133 -4.11 19.51 -9.83
CA LYS A 133 -4.64 18.58 -8.81
C LYS A 133 -4.76 17.16 -9.35
N VAL A 134 -4.20 16.20 -8.61
CA VAL A 134 -4.43 14.76 -8.84
C VAL A 134 -5.81 14.35 -8.32
N PRO A 135 -6.60 13.57 -9.09
CA PRO A 135 -7.88 13.05 -8.61
C PRO A 135 -7.74 12.28 -7.28
N PRO A 136 -8.67 12.44 -6.31
CA PRO A 136 -8.53 11.85 -4.98
C PRO A 136 -8.35 10.34 -4.94
N SER A 137 -9.00 9.61 -5.85
CA SER A 137 -8.85 8.14 -5.96
C SER A 137 -7.45 7.75 -6.42
N ILE A 138 -6.91 8.42 -7.42
CA ILE A 138 -5.54 8.19 -7.93
C ILE A 138 -4.53 8.60 -6.87
N ARG A 139 -4.69 9.78 -6.26
CA ARG A 139 -3.80 10.26 -5.19
C ARG A 139 -3.72 9.28 -4.03
N ALA A 140 -4.84 8.69 -3.62
CA ALA A 140 -4.85 7.74 -2.52
C ALA A 140 -4.16 6.41 -2.83
N ASN A 141 -4.22 5.93 -4.09
CA ASN A 141 -3.44 4.77 -4.54
C ASN A 141 -1.95 5.07 -4.42
N ARG A 142 -1.50 6.17 -5.04
CA ARG A 142 -0.10 6.60 -5.03
C ARG A 142 0.43 6.87 -3.61
N GLN A 143 -0.42 7.41 -2.73
CA GLN A 143 -0.09 7.58 -1.30
C GLN A 143 0.01 6.27 -0.52
N LEU A 144 -0.63 5.18 -0.95
CA LEU A 144 -0.45 3.87 -0.33
C LEU A 144 0.91 3.29 -0.74
N GLU A 145 1.25 3.35 -2.02
CA GLU A 145 2.57 2.93 -2.54
C GLU A 145 3.69 3.69 -1.85
N ASN A 146 3.64 5.03 -1.86
CA ASN A 146 4.66 5.86 -1.20
C ASN A 146 4.78 5.55 0.30
N ARG A 147 3.67 5.17 0.96
CA ARG A 147 3.70 4.79 2.37
C ARG A 147 4.42 3.46 2.59
N VAL A 148 4.22 2.48 1.71
CA VAL A 148 4.92 1.19 1.76
C VAL A 148 6.40 1.36 1.43
N VAL A 149 6.74 2.15 0.40
CA VAL A 149 8.13 2.46 0.05
C VAL A 149 8.89 3.05 1.24
N LYS A 150 8.29 4.00 1.96
CA LYS A 150 8.91 4.59 3.15
C LYS A 150 9.25 3.55 4.22
N GLU A 151 8.37 2.58 4.46
CA GLU A 151 8.68 1.51 5.41
C GLU A 151 9.75 0.57 4.90
N LEU A 152 9.75 0.26 3.61
CA LEU A 152 10.80 -0.57 3.01
C LEU A 152 12.17 0.11 3.13
N CYS A 153 12.25 1.43 2.97
CA CYS A 153 13.48 2.20 3.19
C CYS A 153 13.92 2.25 4.66
N LEU A 154 13.03 1.99 5.63
CA LEU A 154 13.41 1.83 7.03
C LEU A 154 13.92 0.42 7.34
N LEU A 155 13.60 -0.57 6.50
CA LEU A 155 14.01 -1.96 6.68
C LEU A 155 15.24 -2.33 5.85
N TYR A 156 15.38 -1.75 4.66
CA TYR A 156 16.41 -2.10 3.69
C TYR A 156 17.22 -0.87 3.27
N PRO A 157 18.54 -0.99 3.05
CA PRO A 157 19.38 0.09 2.53
C PRO A 157 19.12 0.29 1.02
N VAL A 158 17.98 0.87 0.69
CA VAL A 158 17.51 1.06 -0.69
C VAL A 158 18.32 2.15 -1.39
N LYS A 159 18.89 1.83 -2.55
CA LYS A 159 19.65 2.77 -3.39
C LYS A 159 18.80 3.42 -4.47
N VAL A 160 17.87 2.66 -5.07
CA VAL A 160 17.07 3.12 -6.20
C VAL A 160 15.64 2.58 -6.13
N ILE A 161 14.71 3.34 -6.73
CA ILE A 161 13.34 2.91 -6.96
C ILE A 161 13.11 2.84 -8.46
N VAL A 162 12.69 1.68 -8.98
CA VAL A 162 12.28 1.49 -10.37
C VAL A 162 10.76 1.56 -10.45
N TYR A 163 10.24 2.45 -11.27
CA TYR A 163 8.81 2.74 -11.38
C TYR A 163 8.32 2.56 -12.81
N GLU A 164 7.29 1.74 -13.01
CA GLU A 164 6.67 1.58 -14.33
C GLU A 164 5.77 2.78 -14.68
N VAL A 165 5.99 3.33 -15.87
CA VAL A 165 5.25 4.47 -16.42
C VAL A 165 4.41 4.03 -17.61
N VAL A 166 3.16 4.46 -17.62
CA VAL A 166 2.24 4.22 -18.73
C VAL A 166 2.30 5.41 -19.67
N LYS A 167 2.58 5.17 -20.94
CA LYS A 167 2.41 6.17 -22.01
C LYS A 167 1.01 6.00 -22.59
N ALA A 168 0.06 6.82 -22.13
CA ALA A 168 -1.28 6.80 -22.69
C ALA A 168 -1.26 7.43 -24.09
N ILE A 169 -1.70 6.68 -25.10
CA ILE A 169 -1.95 7.20 -26.44
C ILE A 169 -3.39 7.71 -26.44
N GLY A 170 -3.58 9.02 -26.60
CA GLY A 170 -4.90 9.65 -26.52
C GLY A 170 -4.95 11.00 -27.22
N ASN A 171 -6.15 11.56 -27.31
CA ASN A 171 -6.42 12.90 -27.84
C ASN A 171 -5.81 14.02 -26.96
N LYS A 172 -5.91 15.29 -27.38
CA LYS A 172 -5.30 16.51 -26.75
C LYS A 172 -5.57 16.71 -25.23
N GLY A 173 -6.33 15.84 -24.56
CA GLY A 173 -6.60 15.88 -23.13
C GLY A 173 -5.52 15.20 -22.28
N PHE A 174 -5.31 15.68 -21.05
CA PHE A 174 -4.38 15.06 -20.11
C PHE A 174 -4.89 13.69 -19.65
N SER A 175 -4.03 12.67 -19.60
CA SER A 175 -4.34 11.39 -18.97
C SER A 175 -4.25 11.52 -17.43
N PRO A 176 -5.35 11.34 -16.68
CA PRO A 176 -5.30 11.41 -15.22
C PRO A 176 -4.37 10.38 -14.58
N VAL A 177 -4.14 9.26 -15.28
CA VAL A 177 -3.21 8.20 -14.87
C VAL A 177 -1.77 8.71 -14.94
N MET A 178 -1.37 9.31 -16.06
CA MET A 178 -0.02 9.87 -16.24
C MET A 178 0.25 11.00 -15.24
N VAL A 179 -0.69 11.94 -15.08
CA VAL A 179 -0.57 13.00 -14.06
C VAL A 179 -0.40 12.42 -12.66
N GLY A 180 -1.10 11.33 -12.35
CA GLY A 180 -0.95 10.60 -11.10
C GLY A 180 0.41 9.92 -10.95
N GLN A 181 0.95 9.33 -12.02
CA GLN A 181 2.27 8.68 -12.02
C GLN A 181 3.39 9.70 -11.84
N TYR A 182 3.41 10.81 -12.59
CA TYR A 182 4.41 11.86 -12.42
C TYR A 182 4.34 12.52 -11.04
N TRP A 183 3.13 12.70 -10.51
CA TRP A 183 2.99 13.14 -9.12
C TRP A 183 3.60 12.13 -8.14
N ALA A 184 3.38 10.83 -8.33
CA ALA A 184 3.97 9.80 -7.47
C ALA A 184 5.50 9.76 -7.56
N ILE A 185 6.05 9.80 -8.78
CA ILE A 185 7.49 9.88 -9.04
C ILE A 185 8.09 11.06 -8.27
N SER A 186 7.51 12.26 -8.38
CA SER A 186 7.98 13.44 -7.64
C SER A 186 7.96 13.30 -6.11
N GLN A 187 7.15 12.38 -5.57
CA GLN A 187 7.15 12.09 -4.13
C GLN A 187 8.13 10.97 -3.77
N LEU A 188 8.38 10.04 -4.68
CA LEU A 188 9.34 8.95 -4.50
C LEU A 188 10.78 9.45 -4.63
N GLU A 189 11.05 10.40 -5.52
CA GLU A 189 12.37 11.04 -5.70
C GLU A 189 12.84 11.76 -4.43
N LYS A 190 11.92 12.13 -3.52
CA LYS A 190 12.26 12.66 -2.19
C LYS A 190 12.78 11.62 -1.21
N ILE A 191 12.66 10.34 -1.56
CA ILE A 191 13.06 9.20 -0.72
C ILE A 191 14.35 8.60 -1.28
N ALA A 192 14.37 8.27 -2.57
CA ALA A 192 15.53 7.74 -3.27
C ALA A 192 15.43 8.05 -4.77
N PRO A 193 16.54 8.02 -5.53
CA PRO A 193 16.53 8.18 -6.98
C PRO A 193 15.52 7.24 -7.66
N VAL A 194 14.74 7.76 -8.62
CA VAL A 194 13.71 6.99 -9.34
C VAL A 194 14.11 6.76 -10.79
N THR A 195 14.16 5.50 -11.21
CA THR A 195 14.32 5.12 -12.63
C THR A 195 12.97 4.77 -13.23
N GLN A 196 12.63 5.39 -14.35
CA GLN A 196 11.37 5.12 -15.06
C GLN A 196 11.56 4.00 -16.08
N ARG A 197 10.58 3.09 -16.17
CA ARG A 197 10.57 1.98 -17.14
C ARG A 197 9.20 1.87 -17.82
N GLN A 198 9.19 1.37 -19.05
CA GLN A 198 7.94 1.11 -19.80
C GLN A 198 7.53 -0.36 -19.68
N GLY A 199 6.23 -0.64 -19.70
CA GLY A 199 5.71 -2.00 -19.45
C GLY A 199 6.19 -3.09 -20.43
N TRP A 200 6.55 -2.74 -21.66
CA TRP A 200 7.10 -3.72 -22.60
C TRP A 200 8.50 -4.18 -22.19
N GLU A 201 9.32 -3.31 -21.59
CA GLU A 201 10.63 -3.67 -21.02
C GLU A 201 10.48 -4.65 -19.85
N THR A 202 9.42 -4.48 -19.05
CA THR A 202 9.09 -5.38 -17.93
C THR A 202 8.76 -6.78 -18.43
N SER A 203 7.99 -6.89 -19.52
CA SER A 203 7.57 -8.19 -20.06
C SER A 203 8.74 -9.04 -20.54
N LEU A 204 9.68 -8.44 -21.28
CA LEU A 204 10.89 -9.14 -21.77
C LEU A 204 11.75 -9.65 -20.60
N LYS A 205 11.91 -8.83 -19.56
CA LYS A 205 12.75 -9.17 -18.42
C LYS A 205 12.12 -10.22 -17.51
N ARG A 206 10.80 -10.23 -17.42
CA ARG A 206 10.05 -11.26 -16.72
C ARG A 206 10.25 -12.64 -17.36
N GLU A 207 10.27 -12.70 -18.69
CA GLU A 207 10.60 -13.92 -19.43
C GLU A 207 12.05 -14.37 -19.20
N ALA A 208 13.01 -13.44 -19.25
CA ALA A 208 14.41 -13.73 -18.98
C ALA A 208 14.68 -14.22 -17.54
N LEU A 209 13.86 -13.83 -16.57
CA LEU A 209 13.94 -14.31 -15.19
C LEU A 209 13.14 -15.61 -14.95
N GLY A 210 12.51 -16.18 -15.97
CA GLY A 210 11.69 -17.38 -15.84
C GLY A 210 10.43 -17.19 -14.99
N LEU A 211 9.97 -15.94 -14.82
CA LEU A 211 8.87 -15.62 -13.92
C LEU A 211 7.51 -15.83 -14.60
N VAL A 212 6.76 -16.81 -14.10
CA VAL A 212 5.40 -17.11 -14.59
C VAL A 212 4.40 -16.09 -14.05
N LYS A 213 3.67 -15.42 -14.95
CA LYS A 213 2.62 -14.47 -14.61
C LYS A 213 1.25 -15.10 -14.79
N ASP A 214 0.43 -15.06 -13.74
CA ASP A 214 -0.98 -15.42 -13.86
C ASP A 214 -1.73 -14.29 -14.57
N LYS A 215 -2.20 -14.56 -15.79
CA LYS A 215 -2.96 -13.61 -16.61
C LYS A 215 -4.48 -13.78 -16.44
N THR A 216 -4.94 -14.84 -15.78
CA THR A 216 -6.35 -15.25 -15.75
C THR A 216 -7.17 -14.46 -14.73
N ASP A 217 -6.71 -14.40 -13.48
CA ASP A 217 -7.41 -13.69 -12.41
C ASP A 217 -6.48 -12.71 -11.68
N LYS A 218 -6.53 -11.46 -12.11
CA LYS A 218 -5.77 -10.35 -11.52
C LYS A 218 -6.20 -10.00 -10.09
N SER A 219 -7.24 -10.62 -9.54
CA SER A 219 -7.66 -10.39 -8.15
C SER A 219 -7.05 -11.38 -7.16
N ARG A 220 -6.45 -12.48 -7.65
CA ARG A 220 -5.70 -13.42 -6.82
C ARG A 220 -4.58 -12.68 -6.11
N GLN A 221 -4.48 -12.95 -4.81
CA GLN A 221 -3.45 -12.39 -3.95
C GLN A 221 -2.29 -13.38 -3.90
N THR A 222 -1.66 -13.63 -5.04
CA THR A 222 -0.48 -14.50 -5.15
C THR A 222 0.69 -13.72 -5.71
N VAL A 223 1.90 -14.25 -5.50
CA VAL A 223 3.14 -13.64 -6.02
C VAL A 223 3.06 -13.44 -7.54
N ASN A 224 2.55 -14.47 -8.23
CA ASN A 224 2.48 -14.55 -9.69
C ASN A 224 1.54 -13.54 -10.35
N THR A 225 0.67 -12.88 -9.59
CA THR A 225 -0.32 -11.96 -10.16
C THR A 225 0.18 -10.53 -10.25
N HIS A 226 0.92 -10.04 -9.24
CA HIS A 226 1.38 -8.65 -9.17
C HIS A 226 2.80 -8.48 -8.65
N ALA A 227 3.27 -9.34 -7.73
CA ALA A 227 4.62 -9.17 -7.18
C ALA A 227 5.72 -9.49 -8.21
N VAL A 228 5.45 -10.41 -9.14
CA VAL A 228 6.38 -10.79 -10.23
C VAL A 228 6.79 -9.60 -11.09
N ASP A 229 5.86 -8.70 -11.43
CA ASP A 229 6.21 -7.51 -12.22
C ASP A 229 7.09 -6.55 -11.39
N GLY A 230 6.84 -6.45 -10.09
CA GLY A 230 7.72 -5.75 -9.15
C GLY A 230 9.14 -6.31 -9.12
N ILE A 231 9.30 -7.65 -9.09
CA ILE A 231 10.61 -8.31 -9.13
C ILE A 231 11.31 -7.98 -10.45
N ALA A 232 10.64 -8.17 -11.58
CA ALA A 232 11.19 -7.90 -12.90
C ALA A 232 11.61 -6.42 -13.05
N LEU A 233 10.82 -5.49 -12.51
CA LEU A 233 11.15 -4.06 -12.48
C LEU A 233 12.38 -3.77 -11.63
N ALA A 234 12.44 -4.30 -10.41
CA ALA A 234 13.58 -4.09 -9.52
C ALA A 234 14.87 -4.66 -10.12
N ALA A 235 14.79 -5.85 -10.70
CA ALA A 235 15.90 -6.54 -11.37
C ALA A 235 16.50 -5.70 -12.51
N THR A 236 15.72 -4.82 -13.16
CA THR A 236 16.21 -3.96 -14.24
C THR A 236 17.36 -3.04 -13.85
N HIS A 237 17.52 -2.76 -12.55
CA HIS A 237 18.62 -1.96 -12.04
C HIS A 237 19.96 -2.68 -12.14
N PHE A 238 19.97 -4.00 -11.91
CA PHE A 238 21.19 -4.81 -11.86
C PHE A 238 21.63 -5.31 -13.23
N PHE A 239 20.75 -5.26 -14.22
CA PHE A 239 21.08 -5.67 -15.58
C PHE A 239 21.95 -4.65 -16.31
N ARG A 240 23.21 -5.01 -16.57
CA ARG A 240 24.09 -4.27 -17.48
C ARG A 240 23.72 -4.53 -18.94
N ARG A 241 23.80 -3.51 -19.80
CA ARG A 241 23.47 -3.59 -21.25
C ARG A 241 24.22 -4.70 -22.00
N LYS A 242 25.42 -5.10 -21.54
CA LYS A 242 26.24 -6.15 -22.16
C LYS A 242 25.71 -7.59 -21.94
N ASN A 243 24.66 -7.77 -21.14
CA ASN A 243 24.16 -9.10 -20.74
C ASN A 243 22.90 -9.54 -21.52
N TYR A 244 22.59 -8.88 -22.64
CA TYR A 244 21.42 -9.17 -23.45
C TYR A 244 21.86 -9.65 -24.83
N TYR A 245 21.65 -10.94 -25.10
CA TYR A 245 21.70 -11.47 -26.45
C TYR A 245 20.36 -12.12 -26.76
N HIS A 246 19.91 -11.97 -28.01
CA HIS A 246 18.88 -12.83 -28.57
C HIS A 246 19.59 -14.09 -29.08
N SER A 247 19.63 -15.17 -28.29
CA SER A 247 19.91 -16.50 -28.85
C SER A 247 18.57 -17.12 -29.22
N ASN A 248 18.33 -17.41 -30.50
CA ASN A 248 17.12 -18.09 -30.98
C ASN A 248 15.80 -17.40 -30.57
N GLY A 249 15.76 -16.07 -30.54
CA GLY A 249 14.57 -15.29 -30.21
C GLY A 249 14.24 -15.17 -28.71
N LYS A 250 14.99 -15.84 -27.82
CA LYS A 250 14.85 -15.73 -26.36
C LYS A 250 15.93 -14.85 -25.74
N LEU A 251 15.56 -14.04 -24.74
CA LEU A 251 16.46 -13.15 -24.02
C LEU A 251 17.30 -13.96 -23.01
N SER A 252 18.63 -13.84 -23.06
CA SER A 252 19.53 -14.53 -22.13
C SER A 252 19.36 -14.06 -20.67
N ILE A 253 19.41 -14.99 -19.71
CA ILE A 253 19.35 -14.73 -18.27
C ILE A 253 20.62 -13.97 -17.86
N PRO A 254 20.53 -12.79 -17.25
CA PRO A 254 21.73 -12.08 -16.80
C PRO A 254 22.35 -12.82 -15.62
N GLU A 255 23.67 -13.07 -15.65
CA GLU A 255 24.45 -13.79 -14.62
C GLU A 255 24.37 -13.21 -13.20
N ASN A 256 23.70 -12.07 -13.02
CA ASN A 256 23.70 -11.23 -11.83
C ASN A 256 22.28 -10.85 -11.36
N CYS A 257 21.27 -11.71 -11.55
CA CYS A 257 19.95 -11.49 -10.95
C CYS A 257 19.25 -12.80 -10.56
N ASN A 258 19.58 -13.31 -9.39
CA ASN A 258 18.90 -14.50 -8.86
C ASN A 258 17.58 -14.12 -8.18
N VAL A 259 16.51 -14.78 -8.60
CA VAL A 259 15.20 -14.72 -7.93
C VAL A 259 15.14 -15.83 -6.89
N THR A 260 14.71 -15.49 -5.68
CA THR A 260 14.54 -16.45 -4.59
C THR A 260 13.20 -16.27 -3.92
N ASP A 261 12.74 -17.29 -3.19
CA ASP A 261 11.58 -17.12 -2.32
C ASP A 261 11.80 -15.97 -1.32
N ALA A 262 10.76 -15.15 -1.17
CA ALA A 262 10.75 -13.97 -0.33
C ALA A 262 9.44 -13.91 0.46
N VAL A 263 9.42 -13.07 1.50
CA VAL A 263 8.17 -12.77 2.20
C VAL A 263 7.20 -12.14 1.22
N PHE A 264 6.01 -12.73 1.10
CA PHE A 264 4.89 -12.14 0.38
C PHE A 264 4.03 -11.36 1.37
N SER A 265 3.55 -10.19 0.98
CA SER A 265 2.74 -9.34 1.85
C SER A 265 1.53 -8.78 1.11
N VAL A 266 0.34 -9.07 1.61
CA VAL A 266 -0.90 -8.44 1.15
C VAL A 266 -1.15 -7.20 2.00
N ILE A 267 -1.08 -6.02 1.38
CA ILE A 267 -1.17 -4.74 2.08
C ILE A 267 -2.39 -3.96 1.61
N ARG A 268 -3.13 -3.38 2.55
CA ARG A 268 -4.22 -2.45 2.21
C ARG A 268 -4.43 -1.39 3.26
N ARG A 269 -5.19 -0.35 2.93
CA ARG A 269 -5.67 0.62 3.93
C ARG A 269 -6.93 0.12 4.61
N ALA A 270 -6.98 0.29 5.93
CA ALA A 270 -8.22 0.13 6.67
C ALA A 270 -9.29 1.06 6.08
N PRO A 271 -10.42 0.52 5.59
CA PRO A 271 -11.37 1.27 4.80
C PRO A 271 -12.36 2.04 5.70
N ILE A 272 -11.80 2.80 6.64
CA ILE A 272 -12.46 3.53 7.72
C ILE A 272 -13.23 4.71 7.13
N SER A 273 -14.44 4.94 7.64
CA SER A 273 -15.23 6.12 7.33
C SER A 273 -14.93 7.19 8.38
N ARG A 274 -14.42 8.34 7.93
CA ARG A 274 -14.26 9.52 8.80
C ARG A 274 -15.62 10.02 9.25
N ARG A 275 -15.65 10.70 10.40
CA ARG A 275 -16.88 11.21 11.02
C ARG A 275 -17.68 12.01 10.00
N GLN A 276 -18.91 11.58 9.80
CA GLN A 276 -19.91 12.33 9.06
C GLN A 276 -20.80 13.02 10.10
N LEU A 277 -21.02 14.33 9.94
CA LEU A 277 -21.88 15.11 10.85
C LEU A 277 -23.28 14.49 10.94
N HIS A 278 -23.83 14.05 9.80
CA HIS A 278 -25.14 13.42 9.74
C HIS A 278 -25.23 12.37 8.62
N LEU A 279 -25.80 11.19 8.91
CA LEU A 279 -26.15 10.19 7.89
C LEU A 279 -27.11 10.73 6.82
N LEU A 280 -27.14 10.05 5.67
CA LEU A 280 -27.98 10.42 4.52
C LEU A 280 -29.47 10.38 4.82
N GLN A 281 -29.90 9.33 5.51
CA GLN A 281 -31.28 9.10 5.87
C GLN A 281 -31.52 9.49 7.32
N PHE A 282 -32.70 10.05 7.57
CA PHE A 282 -33.19 10.32 8.90
C PHE A 282 -33.63 8.99 9.54
N SER A 283 -33.37 8.80 10.83
CA SER A 283 -34.12 7.80 11.59
C SER A 283 -35.53 8.32 11.86
N LYS A 284 -36.44 7.41 12.27
CA LYS A 284 -37.79 7.77 12.76
C LYS A 284 -37.68 8.96 13.73
N GLY A 285 -38.46 10.02 13.49
CA GLY A 285 -38.40 11.27 14.25
C GLY A 285 -37.39 12.33 13.76
N GLY A 286 -36.89 12.26 12.51
CA GLY A 286 -36.11 13.35 11.89
C GLY A 286 -34.69 13.55 12.43
N LYS A 287 -34.24 12.71 13.38
CA LYS A 287 -32.87 12.75 13.89
C LYS A 287 -31.92 12.05 12.93
N ARG A 288 -30.73 12.60 12.70
CA ARG A 288 -29.67 11.94 11.92
C ARG A 288 -28.58 11.45 12.86
N ARG A 289 -28.35 10.13 12.88
CA ARG A 289 -27.32 9.51 13.74
C ARG A 289 -25.92 9.97 13.34
N LYS A 290 -25.04 10.11 14.34
CA LYS A 290 -23.60 10.28 14.13
C LYS A 290 -23.06 8.99 13.50
N TYR A 291 -22.19 9.11 12.48
CA TYR A 291 -21.59 7.95 11.82
C TYR A 291 -20.11 8.16 11.50
N GLY A 292 -19.34 7.09 11.52
CA GLY A 292 -17.89 7.13 11.31
C GLY A 292 -17.13 7.61 12.54
N GLY A 293 -15.83 7.84 12.37
CA GLY A 293 -14.89 8.08 13.47
C GLY A 293 -13.79 7.02 13.47
N THR A 294 -12.61 7.39 13.95
CA THR A 294 -11.39 6.57 13.97
C THR A 294 -11.14 5.92 15.32
N THR A 295 -11.76 6.42 16.39
CA THR A 295 -11.67 5.87 17.75
C THR A 295 -12.99 5.21 18.13
N THR A 296 -12.91 4.33 19.11
CA THR A 296 -14.04 3.71 19.80
C THR A 296 -14.13 4.28 21.23
N SER A 297 -15.32 4.24 21.81
CA SER A 297 -15.57 4.55 23.23
C SER A 297 -14.85 3.61 24.20
N HIS A 298 -14.40 2.44 23.73
CA HIS A 298 -13.71 1.42 24.52
C HIS A 298 -12.18 1.53 24.50
N GLY A 299 -11.61 2.68 24.08
CA GLY A 299 -10.15 2.90 24.06
C GLY A 299 -9.39 2.27 22.89
N PHE A 300 -10.08 1.58 21.98
CA PHE A 300 -9.52 1.06 20.73
C PHE A 300 -9.65 2.06 19.58
N ARG A 301 -8.75 1.98 18.60
CA ARG A 301 -8.85 2.70 17.32
C ARG A 301 -9.27 1.73 16.23
N LYS A 302 -10.04 2.20 15.25
CA LYS A 302 -10.32 1.40 14.06
C LYS A 302 -9.02 1.15 13.31
N GLY A 303 -8.75 -0.12 13.00
CA GLY A 303 -7.47 -0.58 12.47
C GLY A 303 -6.46 -1.00 13.53
N ASP A 304 -6.76 -0.91 14.83
CA ASP A 304 -5.96 -1.58 15.86
C ASP A 304 -6.05 -3.10 15.63
N TYR A 305 -4.92 -3.79 15.68
CA TYR A 305 -4.86 -5.25 15.66
C TYR A 305 -5.03 -5.78 17.08
N VAL A 306 -6.01 -6.65 17.26
CA VAL A 306 -6.46 -7.11 18.57
C VAL A 306 -6.61 -8.62 18.60
N GLU A 307 -6.48 -9.16 19.80
CA GLU A 307 -6.89 -10.51 20.15
C GLU A 307 -8.20 -10.45 20.93
N ALA A 308 -9.17 -11.29 20.59
CA ALA A 308 -10.47 -11.31 21.22
C ALA A 308 -10.90 -12.73 21.56
N VAL A 309 -11.46 -12.94 22.75
CA VAL A 309 -11.87 -14.27 23.23
C VAL A 309 -13.40 -14.37 23.30
N LYS A 310 -13.96 -15.42 22.69
CA LYS A 310 -15.39 -15.77 22.79
C LYS A 310 -15.55 -17.28 22.80
N ALA A 311 -16.34 -17.79 23.76
CA ALA A 311 -16.60 -19.22 23.92
C ALA A 311 -15.30 -20.07 23.95
N LYS A 312 -14.31 -19.65 24.75
CA LYS A 312 -12.97 -20.27 24.85
C LYS A 312 -12.16 -20.33 23.54
N LYS A 313 -12.62 -19.68 22.46
CA LYS A 313 -11.89 -19.53 21.21
C LYS A 313 -11.27 -18.15 21.11
N THR A 314 -10.05 -18.11 20.61
CA THR A 314 -9.28 -16.88 20.39
C THR A 314 -9.36 -16.47 18.92
N TYR A 315 -9.66 -15.20 18.69
CA TYR A 315 -9.76 -14.59 17.37
C TYR A 315 -8.77 -13.44 17.29
N ARG A 316 -8.11 -13.29 16.15
CA ARG A 316 -7.24 -12.14 15.87
C ARG A 316 -7.71 -11.41 14.63
N GLY A 317 -7.67 -10.08 14.69
CA GLY A 317 -8.10 -9.25 13.58
C GLY A 317 -8.04 -7.77 13.90
N TRP A 318 -8.65 -6.97 13.04
CA TRP A 318 -8.62 -5.51 13.15
C TRP A 318 -9.95 -4.96 13.66
N VAL A 319 -9.87 -4.00 14.57
CA VAL A 319 -11.04 -3.27 15.07
C VAL A 319 -11.70 -2.52 13.92
N SER A 320 -12.96 -2.83 13.61
CA SER A 320 -13.71 -2.23 12.50
C SER A 320 -14.83 -1.31 12.95
N GLY A 321 -15.28 -1.45 14.20
CA GLY A 321 -16.35 -0.66 14.79
C GLY A 321 -16.66 -1.05 16.23
N GLU A 322 -17.76 -0.52 16.74
CA GLU A 322 -18.19 -0.75 18.12
C GLU A 322 -19.72 -0.72 18.20
N THR A 323 -20.21 -1.29 19.30
CA THR A 323 -21.52 -1.03 19.87
C THR A 323 -21.31 -0.48 21.29
N VAL A 324 -22.41 -0.23 22.01
CA VAL A 324 -22.35 0.28 23.39
C VAL A 324 -21.52 -0.63 24.31
N LYS A 325 -21.55 -1.96 24.12
CA LYS A 325 -20.88 -2.93 25.00
C LYS A 325 -19.76 -3.74 24.32
N GLN A 326 -19.67 -3.70 23.00
CA GLN A 326 -18.83 -4.62 22.24
C GLN A 326 -17.97 -3.91 21.20
N VAL A 327 -16.83 -4.51 20.88
CA VAL A 327 -15.95 -4.11 19.79
C VAL A 327 -16.14 -5.10 18.64
N SER A 328 -16.26 -4.57 17.42
CA SER A 328 -16.35 -5.37 16.20
C SER A 328 -14.94 -5.62 15.67
N VAL A 329 -14.60 -6.89 15.45
CA VAL A 329 -13.30 -7.31 14.91
C VAL A 329 -13.52 -7.91 13.52
N SER A 330 -12.69 -7.52 12.57
CA SER A 330 -12.75 -7.93 11.16
C SER A 330 -11.46 -8.58 10.70
N ASP A 331 -11.55 -9.39 9.64
CA ASP A 331 -10.41 -9.97 8.94
C ASP A 331 -9.69 -8.94 8.05
N ILE A 332 -8.67 -9.40 7.31
CA ILE A 332 -7.93 -8.57 6.35
C ILE A 332 -8.84 -8.03 5.23
N ASN A 333 -9.89 -8.76 4.86
CA ASN A 333 -10.87 -8.32 3.88
C ASN A 333 -11.90 -7.33 4.44
N TRP A 334 -11.71 -6.92 5.68
CA TRP A 334 -12.61 -6.06 6.43
C TRP A 334 -14.01 -6.67 6.62
N LYS A 335 -14.14 -8.00 6.45
CA LYS A 335 -15.33 -8.78 6.77
C LYS A 335 -15.33 -9.03 8.27
N ARG A 336 -16.45 -8.74 8.93
CA ARG A 336 -16.57 -8.86 10.39
C ARG A 336 -16.48 -10.34 10.79
N ILE A 337 -15.49 -10.67 11.61
CA ILE A 337 -15.34 -11.99 12.24
C ILE A 337 -16.38 -12.13 13.34
N GLY A 338 -16.54 -11.09 14.16
CA GLY A 338 -17.50 -11.10 15.26
C GLY A 338 -17.55 -9.80 16.03
N GLN A 339 -18.39 -9.82 17.05
CA GLN A 339 -18.47 -8.77 18.07
C GLN A 339 -18.15 -9.38 19.42
N PHE A 340 -17.29 -8.69 20.16
CA PHE A 340 -16.67 -9.18 21.38
C PHE A 340 -16.87 -8.16 22.48
N THR A 341 -17.22 -8.61 23.68
CA THR A 341 -17.28 -7.74 24.86
C THR A 341 -15.94 -7.04 25.04
N ALA A 342 -15.92 -5.72 25.21
CA ALA A 342 -14.69 -4.92 25.21
C ALA A 342 -13.63 -5.43 26.19
N ARG A 343 -14.04 -5.89 27.38
CA ARG A 343 -13.15 -6.48 28.40
C ARG A 343 -12.45 -7.77 27.96
N LYS A 344 -12.98 -8.46 26.94
CA LYS A 344 -12.41 -9.70 26.36
C LYS A 344 -11.60 -9.42 25.09
N VAL A 345 -11.25 -8.16 24.84
CA VAL A 345 -10.44 -7.73 23.71
C VAL A 345 -9.12 -7.15 24.23
N ARG A 346 -8.01 -7.68 23.76
CA ARG A 346 -6.65 -7.24 24.11
C ARG A 346 -5.99 -6.62 22.89
N LEU A 347 -5.41 -5.45 23.07
CA LEU A 347 -4.63 -4.79 22.04
C LEU A 347 -3.31 -5.55 21.81
N LEU A 348 -3.02 -5.87 20.55
CA LEU A 348 -1.72 -6.42 20.14
C LEU A 348 -0.87 -5.36 19.45
N LYS A 349 -1.46 -4.56 18.54
CA LYS A 349 -0.75 -3.50 17.81
C LYS A 349 -1.68 -2.33 17.51
N ARG A 350 -1.18 -1.11 17.70
CA ARG A 350 -1.92 0.11 17.33
C ARG A 350 -2.01 0.27 15.81
N ALA A 351 -3.06 0.93 15.36
CA ALA A 351 -3.32 1.21 13.95
C ALA A 351 -2.21 2.07 13.34
N SER A 352 -1.45 1.51 12.39
CA SER A 352 -0.45 2.22 11.59
C SER A 352 -1.02 2.87 10.31
N GLY A 353 -2.30 2.62 10.03
CA GLY A 353 -2.96 2.97 8.78
C GLY A 353 -2.79 1.93 7.66
N LEU A 354 -2.01 0.87 7.93
CA LEU A 354 -1.86 -0.31 7.08
C LEU A 354 -2.50 -1.54 7.74
N ILE A 355 -3.09 -2.39 6.91
CA ILE A 355 -3.47 -3.76 7.25
C ILE A 355 -2.56 -4.63 6.41
N VAL A 356 -1.78 -5.48 7.07
CA VAL A 356 -0.78 -6.33 6.44
C VAL A 356 -0.98 -7.78 6.86
N ASN A 357 -0.94 -8.68 5.90
CA ASN A 357 -0.87 -10.11 6.10
C ASN A 357 0.26 -10.68 5.26
N HIS A 358 0.90 -11.74 5.74
CA HIS A 358 1.92 -12.48 5.02
C HIS A 358 1.34 -13.76 4.42
#